data_AF-A0A6I6DIP6-F1
#
_entry.id   AF-A0A6I6DIP6-F1
#
_cell.length_a   1.000
_cell.length_b   1.000
_cell.length_c   1.000
_cell.angle_alpha   90.00
_cell.angle_beta   90.00
_cell.angle_gamma   90.00
#
_symmetry.space_group_name_H-M   'P 1'
#
loop_
_entity.id
_entity.type
_entity.pdbx_description
1 polymer ?
#
loop_
_entity_poly.entity_id
_entity_poly.type
_entity_poly.pdbx_seq_one_letter_code
_entity_poly.pdbx_strand_id
1 'polypeptide(L)' 'MQLIYIHTNNLFEVVRKYEKKQAHLVAITCPEYGKRYKLIYTLK' A
#
# COMPACT_ATOMS: atom_id res chain seq x y z
N MET A 1 -3.03 -9.88 -13.79
CA MET A 1 -3.28 -9.14 -12.53
C MET A 1 -1.96 -8.96 -11.81
N GLN A 2 -1.44 -7.74 -11.72
CA GLN A 2 -0.14 -7.45 -11.08
C GLN A 2 -0.34 -6.86 -9.69
N LEU A 3 0.32 -7.45 -8.70
CA LEU A 3 0.31 -7.00 -7.32
C LEU A 3 1.53 -6.11 -7.06
N ILE A 4 1.29 -4.94 -6.47
CA ILE A 4 2.33 -4.01 -6.03
C ILE A 4 2.42 -4.06 -4.51
N TYR A 5 3.62 -4.23 -4.00
CA TYR A 5 3.92 -4.20 -2.57
C TYR A 5 4.68 -2.92 -2.23
N ILE A 6 4.15 -2.15 -1.28
CA ILE A 6 4.71 -0.84 -0.90
C ILE A 6 4.98 -0.84 0.60
N HIS A 7 6.20 -0.53 0.99
CA HIS A 7 6.56 -0.34 2.39
C HIS A 7 6.65 1.16 2.70
N THR A 8 5.88 1.64 3.68
CA THR A 8 5.86 3.05 4.07
C THR A 8 5.69 3.24 5.57
N ASN A 9 6.26 4.32 6.10
CA ASN A 9 5.95 4.80 7.45
C ASN A 9 4.73 5.73 7.46
N ASN A 10 4.41 6.33 6.31
CA ASN A 10 3.32 7.30 6.17
C ASN A 10 2.25 6.74 5.23
N LEU A 11 1.18 6.22 5.83
CA LEU A 11 0.13 5.49 5.13
C LEU A 11 -0.74 6.42 4.30
N PHE A 12 -1.08 7.59 4.84
CA PHE A 12 -1.96 8.57 4.21
C PHE A 12 -1.39 9.11 2.91
N GLU A 13 -0.08 9.42 2.88
CA GLU A 13 0.56 9.93 1.67
C GLU A 13 0.54 8.90 0.53
N VAL A 14 0.80 7.63 0.86
CA VAL A 14 0.80 6.54 -0.12
C VAL A 14 -0.61 6.25 -0.60
N VAL A 15 -1.59 6.10 0.28
CA VAL A 15 -2.99 5.87 -0.13
C VAL A 15 -3.49 6.98 -1.04
N ARG A 16 -3.27 8.25 -0.67
CA ARG A 16 -3.69 9.39 -1.48
C ARG A 16 -3.02 9.45 -2.86
N LYS A 17 -1.77 8.98 -2.97
CA LYS A 17 -1.02 8.89 -4.24
C LYS A 17 -1.55 7.79 -5.14
N TYR A 18 -1.94 6.66 -4.58
CA TYR A 18 -2.40 5.49 -5.33
C TYR A 18 -3.90 5.48 -5.61
N GLU A 19 -4.74 6.16 -4.82
CA GLU A 19 -6.14 6.46 -5.17
C GLU A 19 -6.27 7.26 -6.46
N LYS A 20 -5.31 8.15 -6.74
CA LYS A 20 -5.27 8.90 -8.01
C LYS A 20 -4.87 8.05 -9.20
N LYS A 21 -4.34 6.84 -8.97
CA LYS A 21 -3.96 5.88 -10.01
C LYS A 21 -5.04 4.81 -10.09
N GLN A 22 -5.15 4.09 -11.21
CA GLN A 22 -6.04 2.92 -11.34
C GLN A 22 -5.55 1.70 -10.53
N ALA A 23 -4.99 1.95 -9.35
CA ALA A 23 -4.48 0.95 -8.43
C ALA A 23 -5.49 0.78 -7.28
N HIS A 24 -5.99 -0.43 -7.09
CA HIS A 24 -6.88 -0.73 -5.97
C HIS A 24 -6.10 -1.25 -4.79
N LEU A 25 -6.32 -0.68 -3.61
CA LEU A 25 -5.75 -1.19 -2.37
C LEU A 25 -6.43 -2.51 -2.00
N VAL A 26 -5.63 -3.56 -1.80
CA VAL A 26 -6.07 -4.91 -1.46
C VAL A 26 -5.94 -5.18 0.02
N ALA A 27 -4.78 -4.85 0.60
CA ALA A 27 -4.50 -5.12 2.01
C ALA A 27 -3.47 -4.14 2.59
N ILE A 28 -3.55 -3.95 3.90
CA ILE A 28 -2.55 -3.24 4.70
C ILE A 28 -2.12 -4.19 5.81
N THR A 29 -0.82 -4.42 5.93
CA THR A 29 -0.24 -5.22 7.01
C THR A 29 0.76 -4.39 7.79
N CYS A 30 0.68 -4.41 9.12
CA CYS A 30 1.67 -3.81 10.00
C CYS A 30 2.43 -4.94 10.71
N PRO A 31 3.76 -5.09 10.51
CA PRO A 31 4.54 -6.08 11.23
C PRO A 31 4.66 -5.70 12.72
N GLU A 32 4.43 -6.66 13.62
CA GLU A 32 4.46 -6.45 15.09
C GLU A 32 5.78 -5.82 15.60
N TYR A 33 6.89 -6.04 14.89
CA TYR A 33 8.21 -5.54 15.25
C TYR A 33 8.79 -4.51 14.25
N GLY A 34 8.00 -4.03 13.29
CA GLY A 34 8.48 -3.13 12.24
C GLY A 34 7.73 -1.80 12.20
N LYS A 35 8.48 -0.69 12.09
CA LYS A 35 7.93 0.67 11.98
C LYS A 35 7.26 0.99 10.63
N ARG A 36 7.25 0.04 9.68
CA ARG A 36 6.81 0.23 8.30
C ARG A 36 5.54 -0.57 8.02
N TYR A 37 4.48 0.13 7.64
CA TYR A 37 3.30 -0.48 7.04
C TYR A 37 3.66 -1.04 5.66
N LYS A 38 3.10 -2.20 5.35
CA LYS A 38 3.15 -2.79 4.02
C LYS A 38 1.76 -2.73 3.41
N LEU A 39 1.61 -1.94 2.36
CA LEU A 39 0.40 -1.85 1.56
C LEU A 39 0.53 -2.74 0.33
N ILE A 40 -0.56 -3.41 0.00
CA ILE A 40 -0.68 -4.29 -1.15
C ILE A 40 -1.72 -3.68 -2.08
N TYR A 41 -1.34 -3.36 -3.30
CA TYR A 41 -2.22 -2.84 -4.34
C TYR A 41 -2.32 -3.83 -5.51
N THR A 42 -3.42 -3.80 -6.24
CA THR A 42 -3.57 -4.44 -7.53
C THR A 42 -3.73 -3.38 -8.61
N LEU A 43 -2.96 -3.50 -9.69
CA LEU A 43 -3.24 -2.77 -10.92
C LEU A 43 -4.27 -3.56 -11.71
N LYS A 44 -5.36 -2.90 -12.13
CA LYS A 44 -6.33 -3.45 -13.08
C LYS A 44 -5.88 -3.16 -14.50
#